data_AF-A0A9D6UV64-F1
#
_entry.id   AF-A0A9D6UV64-F1
#
_cell.length_a   1.000
_cell.length_b   1.000
_cell.length_c   1.000
_cell.angle_alpha   90.00
_cell.angle_beta   90.00
_cell.angle_gamma   90.00
#
_symmetry.space_group_name_H-M   'P 1'
#
loop_
_entity.id
_entity.type
_entity.pdbx_description
1 polymer ?
#
loop_
_entity_poly.entity_id
_entity_poly.type
_entity_poly.pdbx_seq_one_letter_code
_entity_poly.pdbx_strand_id
1 'polypeptide(L)' 'MSDDAYAIVTPYAKMRRISVGKAISELVVRGSQARVPLKQVNGLVIFDPPADSPIVTNEQVKSLEDERQPAAACWM' A
#
# COMPACT_ATOMS: atom_id res chain seq x y z
N MET A 1 -1.30 16.84 -11.52
CA MET A 1 -1.60 15.83 -10.47
C MET A 1 -1.64 14.49 -11.17
N SER A 2 -0.96 13.46 -10.67
CA SER A 2 -1.03 12.13 -11.31
C SER A 2 -2.46 11.62 -11.21
N ASP A 3 -3.01 11.16 -12.32
CA ASP A 3 -4.37 10.62 -12.43
C ASP A 3 -4.59 9.48 -11.40
N ASP A 4 -3.51 8.76 -11.08
CA ASP A 4 -3.44 7.69 -10.08
C ASP A 4 -3.89 8.12 -8.69
N ALA A 5 -3.49 9.32 -8.23
CA ALA A 5 -3.85 9.78 -6.90
C ALA A 5 -5.36 10.03 -6.80
N TYR A 6 -5.96 10.56 -7.87
CA TYR A 6 -7.40 10.80 -7.92
C TYR A 6 -8.20 9.48 -8.01
N ALA A 7 -7.69 8.51 -8.77
CA ALA A 7 -8.24 7.16 -8.87
C ALA A 7 -8.23 6.42 -7.51
N ILE A 8 -7.21 6.65 -6.67
CA ILE A 8 -7.10 6.06 -5.32
C ILE A 8 -8.01 6.76 -4.31
N VAL A 9 -8.07 8.09 -4.33
CA VAL A 9 -8.79 8.87 -3.32
C VAL A 9 -10.31 8.80 -3.52
N THR A 10 -10.78 8.74 -4.77
CA THR A 10 -12.22 8.78 -5.08
C THR A 10 -13.01 7.62 -4.45
N PRO A 11 -12.57 6.34 -4.53
CA PRO A 11 -13.20 5.24 -3.82
C PRO A 11 -13.21 5.43 -2.31
N TYR A 12 -12.09 5.88 -1.71
CA TYR A 12 -12.00 6.15 -0.28
C TYR A 12 -13.01 7.22 0.17
N ALA A 13 -13.09 8.33 -0.57
CA ALA A 13 -14.04 9.42 -0.30
C ALA A 13 -15.50 8.95 -0.39
N LYS A 14 -15.84 8.15 -1.41
CA LYS A 14 -17.17 7.54 -1.57
C LYS A 14 -17.51 6.60 -0.41
N MET A 15 -16.61 5.68 -0.07
CA MET A 15 -16.79 4.73 1.04
C MET A 15 -17.00 5.45 2.38
N ARG A 16 -16.27 6.55 2.62
CA ARG A 16 -16.35 7.35 3.84
C ARG A 16 -17.45 8.42 3.81
N ARG A 17 -18.13 8.62 2.67
CA ARG A 17 -19.12 9.68 2.43
C ARG A 17 -18.61 11.09 2.77
N ILE A 18 -17.38 11.39 2.39
CA ILE A 18 -16.72 12.69 2.58
C ILE A 18 -16.31 13.29 1.24
N SER A 19 -15.99 14.59 1.23
CA SER A 19 -15.44 15.23 0.03
C SER A 19 -14.05 14.68 -0.31
N VAL A 20 -13.68 14.76 -1.59
CA VAL A 20 -12.34 14.37 -2.06
C VAL A 20 -11.25 15.17 -1.33
N GLY A 21 -11.41 16.48 -1.16
CA GLY A 21 -10.45 17.32 -0.42
C GLY A 21 -10.28 16.90 1.04
N LYS A 22 -11.38 16.50 1.71
CA LYS A 22 -11.31 15.96 3.08
C LYS A 22 -10.61 14.61 3.11
N ALA A 23 -10.89 13.72 2.16
CA ALA A 23 -10.23 12.43 2.02
C ALA A 23 -8.71 12.58 1.81
N ILE A 24 -8.27 13.49 0.94
CA ILE A 24 -6.84 13.80 0.76
C ILE A 24 -6.22 14.25 2.08
N SER A 25 -6.86 15.21 2.75
CA SER A 25 -6.36 15.75 4.03
C SER A 25 -6.21 14.65 5.08
N GLU A 26 -7.20 13.77 5.20
CA GLU A 26 -7.14 12.62 6.13
C GLU A 26 -6.04 11.63 5.79
N LEU A 27 -5.87 11.29 4.51
CA LEU A 27 -4.83 10.37 4.06
C LEU A 27 -3.43 10.94 4.26
N VAL A 28 -3.24 12.24 4.04
CA VAL A 28 -1.96 12.94 4.30
C VAL A 28 -1.64 12.91 5.79
N VAL A 29 -2.59 13.25 6.66
CA VAL A 29 -2.38 13.19 8.13
C VAL A 29 -2.10 11.77 8.58
N ARG A 30 -2.83 10.79 8.05
CA ARG A 30 -2.59 9.37 8.38
C ARG A 30 -1.21 8.91 7.93
N GLY A 31 -0.81 9.27 6.72
CA GLY A 31 0.51 8.92 6.17
C GLY A 31 1.65 9.58 6.94
N SER A 32 1.49 10.83 7.38
CA SER A 32 2.52 11.54 8.15
C SER A 32 2.68 11.01 9.57
N GLN A 33 1.63 10.42 10.14
CA GLN A 33 1.65 9.78 11.46
C GLN A 33 2.03 8.30 11.39
N ALA A 34 2.05 7.69 10.21
CA ALA A 34 2.45 6.30 10.05
C ALA A 34 3.93 6.15 10.40
N ARG A 35 4.22 5.57 11.57
CA ARG A 35 5.57 5.17 11.94
C ARG A 35 5.97 3.99 11.07
N VAL A 36 6.64 4.27 9.96
CA VAL A 36 7.22 3.22 9.11
C VAL A 36 8.45 2.68 9.84
N PRO A 37 8.54 1.38 10.10
CA PRO A 37 9.68 0.80 10.78
C PRO A 37 10.86 0.79 9.80
N LEU A 38 11.65 1.87 9.82
CA LEU A 38 12.80 2.10 8.96
C LEU A 38 14.07 2.23 9.79
N LYS A 39 15.17 1.70 9.28
CA LYS A 39 16.51 1.77 9.87
C LYS A 39 17.52 2.22 8.82
N GLN A 40 18.50 3.02 9.22
CA GLN A 40 19.69 3.27 8.40
C GLN A 40 20.77 2.23 8.70
N VAL A 41 21.21 1.50 7.67
CA VAL A 41 22.32 0.54 7.74
C VAL A 41 23.29 0.88 6.62
N ASN A 42 24.53 1.24 6.97
CA ASN A 42 25.58 1.58 5.99
C ASN A 42 25.15 2.65 4.97
N GLY A 43 24.35 3.63 5.40
CA GLY A 43 23.81 4.69 4.52
C GLY A 43 22.58 4.29 3.69
N LEU A 44 22.12 3.03 3.78
CA LEU A 44 20.90 2.55 3.13
C LEU A 44 19.71 2.60 4.10
N VAL A 45 18.56 3.07 3.62
CA VAL A 45 17.29 3.01 4.35
C VAL A 45 16.66 1.65 4.10
N ILE A 46 16.52 0.85 5.17
CA ILE A 46 15.97 -0.51 5.13
C ILE A 46 14.65 -0.50 5.91
N PHE A 47 13.65 -1.21 5.37
CA PHE A 47 12.44 -1.56 6.12
C PHE A 47 12.79 -2.63 7.17
N ASP A 48 12.66 -2.28 8.44
CA ASP A 48 13.11 -3.06 9.59
C ASP A 48 11.92 -3.37 10.52
N PRO A 49 11.04 -4.30 10.14
CA PRO A 49 9.81 -4.58 10.88
C PRO A 49 10.12 -5.09 12.29
N PRO A 50 9.20 -4.93 13.27
CA PRO A 50 9.36 -5.47 14.62
C PRO A 50 9.77 -6.95 14.64
N ALA A 51 10.59 -7.36 15.63
CA ALA A 51 11.13 -8.72 15.69
C ALA A 51 10.07 -9.84 15.81
N ASP A 52 8.89 -9.51 16.30
CA ASP A 52 7.70 -10.37 16.39
C ASP A 52 6.86 -10.37 15.11
N SER A 53 7.30 -9.69 14.05
CA SER A 53 6.60 -9.68 12.77
C SER A 53 6.63 -11.07 12.13
N PRO A 54 5.54 -11.49 11.46
CA PRO A 54 5.49 -12.77 10.80
C PRO A 54 6.53 -12.87 9.69
N ILE A 55 7.20 -14.01 9.60
CA ILE A 55 8.11 -14.32 8.50
C ILE A 55 7.27 -14.60 7.27
N VAL A 56 7.59 -13.90 6.17
CA VAL A 56 6.99 -14.14 4.86
C VAL A 56 7.83 -15.17 4.12
N THR A 57 7.22 -16.30 3.73
CA THR A 57 7.90 -17.35 2.95
C THR A 57 7.74 -17.14 1.45
N ASN A 58 8.61 -17.77 0.66
CA ASN A 58 8.52 -17.70 -0.80
C ASN A 58 7.20 -18.27 -1.33
N GLU A 59 6.66 -19.31 -0.70
CA GLU A 59 5.37 -19.91 -1.06
C GLU A 59 4.22 -18.93 -0.85
N GLN A 60 4.26 -18.15 0.24
CA GLN A 60 3.27 -17.11 0.52
C GLN A 60 3.36 -15.97 -0.51
N VAL A 61 4.57 -15.54 -0.86
CA VAL A 61 4.77 -14.54 -1.91
C VAL A 61 4.18 -15.03 -3.24
N LYS A 62 4.53 -16.26 -3.64
CA LYS A 62 4.06 -16.85 -4.90
C LYS A 62 2.53 -16.94 -4.96
N SER A 63 1.90 -17.39 -3.87
CA SER A 63 0.44 -17.46 -3.78
C SER A 63 -0.23 -16.09 -3.94
N LEU A 64 0.37 -15.02 -3.41
CA LEU A 64 -0.16 -13.66 -3.53
C LEU A 64 0.05 -13.07 -4.93
N GLU A 65 1.14 -13.41 -5.60
CA GLU A 65 1.37 -13.03 -6.99
C GLU A 65 0.35 -13.71 -7.91
N ASP A 66 0.11 -15.00 -7.72
CA ASP A 66 -0.88 -15.79 -8.45
C ASP A 66 -2.31 -15.23 -8.26
N GLU A 67 -2.65 -14.75 -7.06
CA GLU A 67 -3.95 -14.11 -6.76
C GLU A 67 -4.08 -12.68 -7.34
N ARG A 68 -2.98 -11.91 -7.34
CA ARG A 68 -2.95 -10.53 -7.87
C ARG A 68 -3.00 -10.51 -9.39
N GLN A 69 -2.52 -11.54 -10.07
CA GLN A 69 -2.60 -11.65 -11.52
C GLN A 69 -4.05 -12.01 -11.89
N PRO A 70 -4.83 -11.10 -12.51
CA PRO A 70 -6.11 -11.52 -13.08
C PRO A 70 -5.80 -12.61 -14.10
N ALA A 71 -6.65 -13.64 -14.15
CA ALA A 71 -6.66 -14.64 -15.21
C ALA A 71 -6.90 -13.97 -16.57
N ALA A 72 -5.86 -13.36 -17.13
CA ALA A 72 -5.82 -12.69 -18.42
C ALA A 72 -4.67 -13.31 -19.22
N ALA A 73 -4.77 -14.61 -19.43
CA ALA A 73 -4.06 -15.33 -20.46
C ALA A 73 -4.86 -16.58 -20.89
N CYS A 74 -6.17 -16.43 -21.09
CA CYS A 74 -6.91 -17.29 -22.00
C CYS A 74 -7.24 -16.43 -23.22
N TRP A 75 -6.25 -16.30 -24.10
CA TRP A 75 -6.46 -15.78 -25.44
C TRP A 75 -7.28 -16.81 -26.22
N MET A 76 -8.40 -16.38 -26.78
CA MET A 76 -9.06 -17.02 -27.92
C MET A 76 -9.27 -15.96 -28.99
#